data_AF-A0A084WG24-F1
#
_entry.id   AF-A0A084WG24-F1
#
_cell.length_a   1.000
_cell.length_b   1.000
_cell.length_c   1.000
_cell.angle_alpha   90.00
_cell.angle_beta   90.00
_cell.angle_gamma   90.00
#
_symmetry.space_group_name_H-M   'P 1'
#
loop_
_entity.id
_entity.type
_entity.pdbx_description
1 polymer ?
#
loop_
_entity_poly.entity_id
_entity_poly.type
_entity_poly.pdbx_seq_one_letter_code
_entity_poly.pdbx_strand_id
1 'polypeptide(L)'
;MRLIILCLCILLSSLHAAQALRCMHSKLEIVNGYENKKTEIKQQLRDCSYLLLPSKCYHMRKTEIKNDLIVTTTVKGCFLKSLALCDGSDGFCSECYEDECNSAIRFVAGWKILYLTILALVYLFMNYN
;
A
#
# COMPACT_ATOMS: atom_id res chain seq x y z
N MET A 1 18.79 29.44 -14.19
CA MET A 1 18.86 27.99 -13.86
C MET A 1 18.08 27.59 -12.61
N ARG A 2 18.19 28.30 -11.48
CA ARG A 2 17.51 27.93 -10.21
C ARG A 2 15.97 27.87 -10.29
N LEU A 3 15.33 28.82 -10.99
CA LEU A 3 13.87 28.80 -11.21
C LEU A 3 13.40 27.60 -12.05
N ILE A 4 14.22 27.17 -13.02
CA ILE A 4 13.88 26.07 -13.93
C ILE A 4 13.85 24.76 -13.16
N ILE A 5 14.82 24.54 -12.26
CA ILE A 5 14.87 23.36 -11.39
C ILE A 5 13.66 23.33 -10.45
N LEU A 6 13.31 24.47 -9.84
CA LEU A 6 12.15 24.59 -8.96
C LEU A 6 10.83 24.31 -9.68
N CYS A 7 10.64 24.88 -10.89
CA CYS A 7 9.50 24.57 -11.75
C CYS A 7 9.46 23.09 -12.13
N LEU A 8 10.59 22.48 -12.48
CA LEU A 8 10.66 21.07 -12.82
C LEU A 8 10.24 20.18 -11.63
N CYS A 9 10.71 20.49 -10.43
CA CYS A 9 10.31 19.76 -9.21
C CYS A 9 8.82 19.88 -8.90
N ILE A 10 8.22 21.07 -9.07
CA ILE A 10 6.78 21.31 -8.89
C ILE A 10 5.98 20.55 -9.95
N LEU A 11 6.42 20.55 -11.20
CA LEU A 11 5.76 19.82 -12.28
C LEU A 11 5.85 18.30 -12.06
N LEU A 12 7.01 17.77 -11.65
CA LEU A 12 7.17 16.35 -11.34
C LEU A 12 6.29 15.90 -10.17
N SER A 13 6.14 16.72 -9.13
CA SER A 13 5.27 16.40 -7.99
C SER A 13 3.79 16.49 -8.38
N SER A 14 3.42 17.44 -9.26
CA SER A 14 2.07 17.53 -9.84
C SER A 14 1.68 16.28 -10.65
N LEU A 15 2.62 15.71 -11.41
CA LEU A 15 2.35 14.49 -12.21
C LEU A 15 2.04 13.25 -11.35
N HIS A 16 2.47 13.21 -10.09
CA HIS A 16 2.15 12.10 -9.18
C HIS A 16 0.71 12.16 -8.65
N ALA A 17 0.02 13.30 -8.75
CA ALA A 17 -1.34 13.47 -8.25
C ALA A 17 -2.42 12.76 -9.10
N ALA A 18 -2.10 12.36 -10.34
CA ALA A 18 -3.01 11.68 -11.25
C ALA A 18 -2.82 10.15 -11.31
N GLN A 19 -2.02 9.57 -10.42
CA GLN A 19 -1.75 8.14 -10.42
C GLN A 19 -2.99 7.36 -9.95
N ALA A 20 -3.38 6.34 -10.71
CA ALA A 20 -4.42 5.40 -10.31
C ALA A 20 -4.06 4.78 -8.96
N LEU A 21 -5.04 4.59 -8.08
CA LEU A 21 -4.82 3.96 -6.77
C LEU A 21 -4.26 2.55 -6.97
N ARG A 22 -3.10 2.24 -6.38
CA ARG A 22 -2.50 0.91 -6.40
C ARG A 22 -2.55 0.32 -5.01
N CYS A 23 -2.98 -0.93 -4.92
CA CYS A 23 -3.01 -1.66 -3.67
C CYS A 23 -2.16 -2.92 -3.75
N MET A 24 -1.58 -3.29 -2.62
CA MET A 24 -0.96 -4.60 -2.45
C MET A 24 -2.04 -5.67 -2.53
N HIS A 25 -1.81 -6.65 -3.39
CA HIS A 25 -2.60 -7.87 -3.47
C HIS A 25 -1.80 -9.04 -2.98
N SER A 26 -2.36 -9.74 -2.00
CA SER A 26 -1.75 -10.94 -1.44
C SER A 26 -2.80 -11.75 -0.72
N LYS A 27 -2.59 -13.07 -0.69
CA LYS A 27 -3.34 -13.98 0.15
C LYS A 27 -2.35 -14.84 0.90
N LEU A 28 -2.41 -14.83 2.21
CA LEU A 28 -1.58 -15.64 3.09
C LEU A 28 -2.50 -16.46 3.98
N GLU A 29 -2.36 -17.77 3.93
CA GLU A 29 -3.05 -18.72 4.79
C GLU A 29 -2.01 -19.43 5.66
N ILE A 30 -2.20 -19.37 6.97
CA ILE A 30 -1.39 -20.04 7.98
C ILE A 30 -2.30 -21.01 8.70
N VAL A 31 -1.98 -22.29 8.66
CA VAL A 31 -2.67 -23.35 9.40
C VAL A 31 -1.76 -23.76 10.56
N ASN A 32 -2.18 -23.44 11.79
CA ASN A 32 -1.50 -23.86 13.02
C ASN A 32 -2.10 -25.17 13.52
N GLY A 33 -1.25 -26.18 13.62
CA GLY A 33 -1.57 -27.55 14.02
C GLY A 33 -0.32 -28.33 14.43
N TYR A 34 -0.39 -29.67 14.36
CA TYR A 34 0.78 -30.54 14.60
C TYR A 34 1.86 -30.36 13.52
N GLU A 35 1.45 -30.09 12.27
CA GLU A 35 2.31 -29.61 11.19
C GLU A 35 1.88 -28.19 10.79
N ASN A 36 2.81 -27.25 10.87
CA ASN A 36 2.55 -25.87 10.43
C ASN A 36 2.58 -25.80 8.90
N LYS A 37 1.45 -25.46 8.28
CA LYS A 37 1.36 -25.27 6.83
C LYS A 37 1.15 -23.80 6.50
N LYS A 38 2.04 -23.23 5.69
CA LYS A 38 1.96 -21.85 5.19
C LYS A 38 1.73 -21.88 3.68
N THR A 39 0.66 -21.24 3.24
CA THR A 39 0.35 -21.04 1.81
C THR A 39 0.34 -19.55 1.51
N GLU A 40 1.16 -19.09 0.57
CA GLU A 40 1.30 -17.66 0.26
C GLU A 40 1.17 -17.42 -1.25
N ILE A 41 0.19 -16.59 -1.63
CA ILE A 41 0.14 -15.98 -2.96
C ILE A 41 1.05 -14.76 -2.94
N LYS A 42 1.98 -14.70 -3.91
CA LYS A 42 2.98 -13.62 -4.02
C LYS A 42 2.33 -12.24 -3.89
N GLN A 43 2.98 -11.42 -3.07
CA GLN A 43 2.68 -10.00 -2.93
C GLN A 43 2.93 -9.28 -4.26
N GLN A 44 1.89 -8.66 -4.80
CA GLN A 44 1.97 -7.87 -6.02
C GLN A 44 1.20 -6.58 -5.87
N LEU A 45 1.82 -5.48 -6.27
CA LEU A 45 1.12 -4.21 -6.41
C LEU A 45 0.27 -4.26 -7.68
N ARG A 46 -1.02 -3.87 -7.59
CA ARG A 46 -1.87 -3.75 -8.78
C ARG A 46 -2.74 -2.50 -8.70
N ASP A 47 -3.01 -1.95 -9.87
CA ASP A 47 -3.89 -0.80 -10.06
C ASP A 47 -5.35 -1.18 -9.80
N CYS A 48 -6.07 -0.33 -9.07
CA CYS A 48 -7.46 -0.53 -8.65
C CYS A 48 -8.48 0.19 -9.54
N SER A 49 -8.12 0.47 -10.79
CA SER A 49 -8.95 1.20 -11.75
C SER A 49 -10.10 0.32 -12.25
N TYR A 50 -11.12 0.13 -11.43
CA TYR A 50 -12.36 -0.51 -11.85
C TYR A 50 -13.26 0.53 -12.52
N LEU A 51 -13.35 0.53 -13.86
CA LEU A 51 -14.47 1.16 -14.60
C LEU A 51 -14.87 2.57 -14.09
N LEU A 52 -13.90 3.44 -13.79
CA LEU A 52 -14.10 4.81 -13.27
C LEU A 52 -14.76 4.91 -11.88
N LEU A 53 -15.01 3.79 -11.20
CA LEU A 53 -15.57 3.78 -9.85
C LEU A 53 -14.48 4.04 -8.80
N PRO A 54 -14.78 4.83 -7.75
CA PRO A 54 -13.85 5.04 -6.66
C PRO A 54 -13.58 3.72 -5.93
N SER A 55 -12.30 3.36 -5.82
CA SER A 55 -11.81 2.19 -5.12
C SER A 55 -11.05 2.58 -3.84
N LYS A 56 -10.85 1.60 -2.96
CA LYS A 56 -10.07 1.70 -1.71
C LYS A 56 -9.24 0.44 -1.53
N CYS A 57 -8.12 0.53 -0.82
CA CYS A 57 -7.35 -0.64 -0.42
C CYS A 57 -7.93 -1.24 0.86
N TYR A 58 -7.83 -2.56 1.00
CA TYR A 58 -8.13 -3.24 2.25
C TYR A 58 -6.99 -4.16 2.68
N HIS A 59 -6.95 -4.40 3.98
CA HIS A 59 -6.15 -5.44 4.62
C HIS A 59 -7.03 -6.10 5.67
N MET A 60 -7.34 -7.37 5.42
CA MET A 60 -8.23 -8.16 6.24
C MET A 60 -7.48 -9.38 6.77
N ARG A 61 -7.66 -9.70 8.03
CA ARG A 61 -7.18 -10.93 8.66
C ARG A 61 -8.34 -11.58 9.40
N LYS A 62 -8.66 -12.80 8.98
CA LYS A 62 -9.65 -13.67 9.62
C LYS A 62 -8.93 -14.84 10.28
N THR A 63 -9.46 -15.27 11.41
CA THR A 63 -9.00 -16.47 12.09
C THR A 63 -10.20 -17.38 12.30
N GLU A 64 -10.12 -18.59 11.80
CA GLU A 64 -11.17 -19.61 11.85
C GLU A 64 -10.61 -20.88 12.47
N ILE A 65 -11.41 -21.60 13.24
CA ILE A 65 -11.07 -22.95 13.70
C ILE A 65 -11.68 -23.95 12.72
N LYS A 66 -10.84 -24.75 12.06
CA LYS A 66 -11.28 -25.83 11.15
C LYS A 66 -10.65 -27.13 11.59
N ASN A 67 -11.47 -28.13 11.93
CA ASN A 67 -11.00 -29.45 12.38
C ASN A 67 -9.95 -29.35 13.51
N ASP A 68 -10.23 -28.58 14.56
CA ASP A 68 -9.31 -28.28 15.69
C ASP A 68 -7.99 -27.57 15.33
N LEU A 69 -7.85 -27.10 14.08
CA LEU A 69 -6.71 -26.33 13.61
C LEU A 69 -7.07 -24.84 13.55
N ILE A 70 -6.14 -23.99 13.99
CA ILE A 70 -6.31 -22.53 13.90
C ILE A 70 -5.83 -22.08 12.53
N VAL A 71 -6.76 -21.70 11.67
CA VAL A 71 -6.47 -21.19 10.32
C VAL A 71 -6.56 -19.66 10.35
N THR A 72 -5.42 -19.00 10.11
CA THR A 72 -5.37 -17.55 9.94
C THR A 72 -5.21 -17.22 8.47
N THR A 73 -6.16 -16.47 7.91
CA THR A 73 -6.16 -16.02 6.52
C THR A 73 -6.03 -14.50 6.49
N THR A 74 -4.95 -14.02 5.88
CA THR A 74 -4.69 -12.60 5.64
C THR A 74 -4.85 -12.32 4.15
N VAL A 75 -5.71 -11.37 3.80
CA VAL A 75 -6.00 -10.96 2.43
C VAL A 75 -5.80 -9.46 2.29
N LYS A 76 -5.18 -9.05 1.20
CA LYS A 76 -5.00 -7.65 0.82
C LYS A 76 -5.44 -7.47 -0.63
N GLY A 77 -6.02 -6.32 -0.94
CA GLY A 77 -6.37 -5.98 -2.31
C GLY A 77 -7.12 -4.66 -2.43
N CYS A 78 -7.76 -4.47 -3.59
CA CYS A 78 -8.67 -3.36 -3.87
C CYS A 78 -10.12 -3.78 -3.64
N PHE A 79 -10.95 -2.83 -3.20
CA PHE A 79 -12.39 -2.99 -3.12
C PHE A 79 -13.10 -1.69 -3.51
N LEU A 80 -14.37 -1.77 -3.88
CA LEU A 80 -15.17 -0.58 -4.23
C LEU A 80 -15.46 0.26 -2.99
N LYS A 81 -15.35 1.58 -3.10
CA LYS A 81 -15.62 2.51 -1.99
C LYS A 81 -17.09 2.50 -1.55
N SER A 82 -18.01 2.24 -2.48
CA SER A 82 -19.45 2.18 -2.24
C SER A 82 -19.90 0.96 -1.43
N LEU A 83 -19.04 -0.03 -1.24
CA LEU A 83 -19.34 -1.24 -0.50
C LEU A 83 -18.61 -1.22 0.86
N ALA A 84 -19.31 -1.64 1.90
CA ALA A 84 -18.75 -1.77 3.24
C ALA A 84 -18.16 -3.19 3.39
N LEU A 85 -16.84 -3.32 3.37
CA LEU A 85 -16.17 -4.63 3.46
C LEU A 85 -15.88 -5.02 4.91
N CYS A 86 -15.47 -4.05 5.73
CA CYS A 86 -15.15 -4.27 7.14
C CYS A 86 -16.37 -4.21 8.06
N ASP A 87 -17.56 -3.94 7.54
CA ASP A 87 -18.77 -3.86 8.34
C ASP A 87 -19.26 -5.28 8.66
N GLY A 88 -19.22 -5.66 9.94
CA GLY A 88 -19.52 -7.02 10.40
C GLY A 88 -18.38 -8.04 10.23
N SER A 89 -17.13 -7.60 10.05
CA SER A 89 -16.00 -8.54 9.97
C SER A 89 -15.58 -9.06 11.35
N ASP A 90 -15.72 -10.36 11.58
CA ASP A 90 -15.11 -11.04 12.73
C ASP A 90 -13.59 -11.17 12.51
N GLY A 91 -12.83 -10.12 12.86
CA GLY A 91 -11.38 -10.10 12.73
C GLY A 91 -10.79 -8.71 12.57
N PHE A 92 -9.49 -8.66 12.21
CA PHE A 92 -8.85 -7.40 11.87
C PHE A 92 -9.21 -7.01 10.44
N CYS A 93 -9.74 -5.81 10.25
CA CYS A 93 -10.03 -5.25 8.94
C CYS A 93 -9.69 -3.77 8.94
N SER A 94 -8.87 -3.35 7.98
CA SER A 94 -8.49 -1.95 7.80
C SER A 94 -8.65 -1.55 6.35
N GLU A 95 -9.22 -0.37 6.12
CA GLU A 95 -9.41 0.23 4.81
C GLU A 95 -8.64 1.54 4.71
N CYS A 96 -8.11 1.85 3.54
CA CYS A 96 -7.38 3.10 3.30
C CYS A 96 -7.49 3.53 1.83
N TYR A 97 -7.29 4.84 1.57
CA TYR A 97 -7.59 5.48 0.29
C TYR A 97 -6.35 6.01 -0.44
N GLU A 98 -5.18 5.73 0.10
CA GLU A 98 -3.92 6.28 -0.38
C GLU A 98 -3.15 5.21 -1.18
N ASP A 99 -2.32 5.65 -2.11
CA ASP A 99 -1.52 4.73 -2.91
C ASP A 99 -0.63 3.85 -2.02
N GLU A 100 -0.63 2.56 -2.31
CA GLU A 100 0.12 1.52 -1.61
C GLU A 100 -0.12 1.46 -0.10
N CYS A 101 -1.21 2.02 0.44
CA CYS A 101 -1.41 2.17 1.88
C CYS A 101 -1.54 0.85 2.66
N ASN A 102 -1.99 -0.23 2.00
CA ASN A 102 -2.04 -1.56 2.59
C ASN A 102 -0.73 -2.37 2.40
N SER A 103 0.30 -1.74 1.83
CA SER A 103 1.64 -2.29 1.62
C SER A 103 2.60 -1.85 2.73
N ALA A 104 3.46 -2.77 3.18
CA ALA A 104 4.60 -2.39 4.02
C ALA A 104 5.69 -1.64 3.21
N ILE A 105 5.63 -1.68 1.87
CA ILE A 105 6.64 -1.09 0.97
C ILE A 105 6.60 0.44 1.00
N ARG A 106 5.46 1.06 1.33
CA ARG A 106 5.31 2.51 1.43
C ARG A 106 6.34 3.16 2.37
N PHE A 107 6.74 2.45 3.43
CA PHE A 107 7.76 2.94 4.37
C PHE A 107 9.16 3.00 3.76
N VAL A 108 9.50 2.07 2.85
CA VAL A 108 10.82 2.03 2.19
C VAL A 108 10.92 3.12 1.11
N ALA A 109 9.84 3.35 0.36
CA ALA A 109 9.79 4.39 -0.66
C ALA A 109 9.91 5.80 -0.03
N GLY A 110 9.21 6.05 1.08
CA GLY A 110 9.24 7.34 1.78
C GLY A 110 10.65 7.76 2.23
N TRP A 111 11.45 6.81 2.73
CA TRP A 111 12.82 7.10 3.18
C TRP A 111 13.77 7.48 2.03
N LYS A 112 13.61 6.86 0.85
CA LYS A 112 14.41 7.20 -0.33
C LYS A 112 14.12 8.62 -0.83
N ILE A 113 12.84 8.99 -0.87
CA ILE A 113 12.42 10.33 -1.30
C ILE A 113 12.94 11.37 -0.30
N LEU A 114 12.77 11.12 1.01
CA LEU A 114 13.24 12.01 2.06
C LEU A 114 14.77 12.24 1.97
N TYR A 115 15.55 11.17 1.80
CA TYR A 115 17.00 11.26 1.64
C TYR A 115 17.41 12.11 0.42
N LEU A 116 16.78 11.87 -0.73
CA LEU A 116 17.04 12.64 -1.95
C LEU A 116 16.66 14.12 -1.78
N THR A 117 15.55 14.43 -1.10
CA THR A 117 15.18 15.82 -0.82
C THR A 117 16.17 16.51 0.11
N ILE A 118 16.68 15.82 1.14
CA ILE A 118 17.71 16.38 2.04
C ILE A 118 19.00 16.66 1.28
N LEU A 119 19.47 15.71 0.45
CA LEU A 119 20.65 15.92 -0.39
C LEU A 119 20.50 17.10 -1.34
N ALA A 120 19.34 17.23 -1.99
CA ALA A 120 19.06 18.35 -2.89
C ALA A 120 19.07 19.70 -2.16
N LEU A 121 18.50 19.76 -0.95
CA LEU A 121 18.54 20.96 -0.11
C LEU A 121 19.98 21.33 0.29
N VAL A 122 20.78 20.36 0.75
CA VAL A 122 22.19 20.59 1.10
C VAL A 122 22.98 21.11 -0.10
N TYR A 123 22.80 20.50 -1.29
CA TYR A 123 23.46 20.96 -2.51
C TYR A 123 23.07 22.39 -2.91
N LEU A 124 21.80 22.76 -2.75
CA LEU A 124 21.33 24.12 -2.99
C LEU A 124 21.96 25.11 -2.01
N PHE A 125 22.06 24.77 -0.71
CA PHE A 125 22.73 25.61 0.29
C PHE A 125 24.22 25.79 -0.01
N MET A 126 24.94 24.73 -0.36
CA MET A 126 26.39 24.78 -0.64
C MET A 126 26.74 25.60 -1.88
N ASN A 127 25.86 25.68 -2.88
CA ASN A 127 26.07 26.48 -4.08
C ASN A 127 25.44 27.88 -4.01
N TYR A 128 24.78 28.25 -2.91
CA TYR A 128 24.16 29.57 -2.74
C TYR A 128 25.16 30.63 -2.24
N ASN A 129 26.22 30.22 -1.54
CA ASN A 129 27.40 31.03 -1.21
C ASN A 129 28.42 31.01 -2.36
#